data_AF-A0A2U0RXS2-F1
#
_entry.id   AF-A0A2U0RXS2-F1
#
_cell.length_a   1.000
_cell.length_b   1.000
_cell.length_c   1.000
_cell.angle_alpha   90.00
_cell.angle_beta   90.00
_cell.angle_gamma   90.00
#
_symmetry.space_group_name_H-M   'P 1'
#
loop_
_entity.id
_entity.type
_entity.pdbx_description
1 polymer ?
#
loop_
_entity_poly.entity_id
_entity_poly.type
_entity_poly.pdbx_seq_one_letter_code
_entity_poly.pdbx_strand_id
1 'polypeptide(L)'
;MRNILVNDSKRTPLEKQPVEIVERKGVGHPDSMCDAIMDQVSVELSKAYLKEFGAILHHNTDKSLLVAGDVECKFGGGVVNKPMLLIFGDRATFEANGKEIPVEDIAINTAKNWLKENIRFVDPEKHMKYQLAIRQGSQGLTDIFKRETCMFGANDTSAAVGYAPLTRTENMVLTTERYMNSKEFKKRFPMSGEDIKVMGYKNGKVLN
;
A
#
# COMPACT_ATOMS: atom_id res chain seq x y z
N MET A 1 -23.44 23.26 -8.79
CA MET A 1 -23.90 22.18 -9.69
C MET A 1 -22.70 21.30 -10.02
N ARG A 2 -22.81 19.97 -10.01
CA ARG A 2 -21.67 19.07 -10.30
C ARG A 2 -21.58 18.80 -11.82
N ASN A 3 -20.37 18.68 -12.34
CA ASN A 3 -20.13 18.34 -13.75
C ASN A 3 -20.20 16.82 -13.94
N ILE A 4 -21.40 16.30 -14.18
CA ILE A 4 -21.65 14.87 -14.34
C ILE A 4 -22.06 14.60 -15.78
N LEU A 5 -21.35 13.70 -16.46
CA LEU A 5 -21.63 13.27 -17.82
C LEU A 5 -21.79 11.75 -17.86
N VAL A 6 -22.89 11.28 -18.45
CA VAL A 6 -23.19 9.85 -18.63
C VAL A 6 -23.34 9.60 -20.12
N ASN A 7 -22.54 8.67 -20.66
CA ASN A 7 -22.52 8.32 -22.07
C ASN A 7 -22.49 6.80 -22.24
N ASP A 8 -23.09 6.31 -23.33
CA ASP A 8 -22.95 4.92 -23.74
C ASP A 8 -21.52 4.61 -24.18
N SER A 9 -21.01 3.45 -23.77
CA SER A 9 -19.70 2.96 -24.21
C SER A 9 -19.82 2.26 -25.56
N LYS A 10 -19.07 2.75 -26.55
CA LYS A 10 -18.93 2.09 -27.87
C LYS A 10 -17.79 1.06 -27.92
N ARG A 11 -17.12 0.81 -26.79
CA ARG A 11 -15.96 -0.09 -26.73
C ARG A 11 -16.41 -1.55 -26.65
N THR A 12 -15.68 -2.44 -27.32
CA THR A 12 -15.84 -3.89 -27.14
C THR A 12 -15.53 -4.26 -25.68
N PRO A 13 -16.43 -4.96 -24.96
CA PRO A 13 -16.18 -5.41 -23.60
C PRO A 13 -14.88 -6.19 -23.47
N LEU A 14 -14.09 -5.95 -22.41
CA LEU A 14 -12.79 -6.60 -22.15
C LEU A 14 -12.87 -8.14 -22.24
N GLU A 15 -13.94 -8.72 -21.67
CA GLU A 15 -14.20 -10.17 -21.72
C GLU A 15 -14.20 -10.73 -23.15
N LYS A 16 -14.70 -9.95 -24.13
CA LYS A 16 -14.82 -10.32 -25.55
C LYS A 16 -13.56 -10.02 -26.36
N GLN A 17 -12.58 -9.34 -25.79
CA GLN A 17 -11.32 -9.06 -26.49
C GLN A 17 -10.48 -10.34 -26.56
N PRO A 18 -9.75 -10.56 -27.67
CA PRO A 18 -8.98 -11.78 -27.88
C PRO A 18 -7.79 -11.88 -26.92
N VAL A 19 -7.27 -10.76 -26.44
CA VAL A 19 -6.14 -10.70 -25.52
C VAL A 19 -6.53 -9.91 -24.29
N GLU A 20 -6.18 -10.43 -23.12
CA GLU A 20 -6.33 -9.77 -21.84
C GLU A 20 -5.16 -10.15 -20.94
N ILE A 21 -4.53 -9.16 -20.30
CA ILE A 21 -3.42 -9.36 -19.37
C ILE A 21 -3.83 -8.72 -18.05
N VAL A 22 -3.80 -9.52 -17.00
CA VAL A 22 -4.08 -9.07 -15.64
C VAL A 22 -2.95 -9.51 -14.73
N GLU A 23 -2.46 -8.61 -13.89
CA GLU A 23 -1.45 -8.91 -12.88
C GLU A 23 -1.94 -8.47 -11.50
N ARG A 24 -1.62 -9.27 -10.49
CA ARG A 24 -1.79 -8.92 -9.09
C ARG A 24 -0.54 -9.27 -8.31
N LYS A 25 -0.02 -8.26 -7.61
CA LYS A 25 1.03 -8.40 -6.59
C LYS A 25 0.36 -8.64 -5.24
N GLY A 26 0.77 -9.71 -4.56
CA GLY A 26 0.21 -10.14 -3.30
C GLY A 26 0.82 -9.44 -2.10
N VAL A 27 0.31 -9.76 -0.91
CA VAL A 27 0.63 -9.02 0.34
C VAL A 27 2.13 -8.96 0.65
N GLY A 28 2.90 -10.01 0.36
CA GLY A 28 4.34 -10.02 0.61
C GLY A 28 5.21 -9.48 -0.53
N HIS A 29 4.62 -9.04 -1.64
CA HIS A 29 5.39 -8.44 -2.72
C HIS A 29 5.96 -7.09 -2.26
N PRO A 30 7.24 -6.76 -2.51
CA PRO A 30 7.88 -5.52 -2.07
C PRO A 30 7.07 -4.24 -2.32
N ASP A 31 6.54 -4.08 -3.54
CA ASP A 31 5.69 -2.93 -3.87
C ASP A 31 4.40 -2.88 -3.03
N SER A 32 3.72 -4.01 -2.86
CA SER A 32 2.47 -4.07 -2.08
C SER A 32 2.71 -3.89 -0.59
N MET A 33 3.87 -4.32 -0.08
CA MET A 33 4.29 -4.01 1.29
C MET A 33 4.50 -2.51 1.48
N CYS A 34 5.19 -1.85 0.53
CA CYS A 34 5.34 -0.40 0.52
C CYS A 34 3.98 0.30 0.54
N ASP A 35 3.07 -0.05 -0.37
CA ASP A 35 1.74 0.54 -0.45
C ASP A 35 0.96 0.38 0.86
N ALA A 36 0.88 -0.85 1.39
CA ALA A 36 0.08 -1.16 2.56
C ALA A 36 0.64 -0.56 3.86
N ILE A 37 1.97 -0.55 4.03
CA ILE A 37 2.62 0.07 5.19
C ILE A 37 2.39 1.58 5.14
N MET A 38 2.61 2.22 3.99
CA MET A 38 2.49 3.67 3.84
C MET A 38 1.04 4.16 4.00
N ASP A 39 0.06 3.39 3.52
CA ASP A 39 -1.37 3.63 3.79
C ASP A 39 -1.68 3.52 5.29
N GLN A 40 -1.20 2.48 5.97
CA GLN A 40 -1.42 2.34 7.41
C GLN A 40 -0.74 3.48 8.20
N VAL A 41 0.44 3.94 7.78
CA VAL A 41 1.11 5.11 8.39
C VAL A 41 0.25 6.36 8.24
N SER A 42 -0.35 6.59 7.07
CA SER A 42 -1.32 7.69 6.83
C SER A 42 -2.50 7.62 7.81
N VAL A 43 -3.07 6.43 7.99
CA VAL A 43 -4.18 6.20 8.92
C VAL A 43 -3.79 6.46 10.37
N GLU A 44 -2.63 5.98 10.83
CA GLU A 44 -2.17 6.19 12.20
C GLU A 44 -1.78 7.65 12.48
N LEU A 45 -1.18 8.35 11.52
CA LEU A 45 -0.96 9.80 11.61
C LEU A 45 -2.29 10.55 11.70
N SER A 46 -3.26 10.22 10.86
CA SER A 46 -4.60 10.81 10.89
C SER A 46 -5.28 10.62 12.24
N LYS A 47 -5.18 9.43 12.84
CA LYS A 47 -5.71 9.16 14.19
C LYS A 47 -4.98 9.97 15.26
N ALA A 48 -3.66 10.07 15.18
CA ALA A 48 -2.88 10.88 16.11
C ALA A 48 -3.27 12.37 16.04
N TYR A 49 -3.44 12.90 14.83
CA TYR A 49 -3.88 14.27 14.62
C TYR A 49 -5.29 14.52 15.14
N LEU A 50 -6.25 13.65 14.82
CA LEU A 50 -7.62 13.75 15.32
C LEU A 50 -7.69 13.69 16.84
N LYS A 51 -6.91 12.81 17.48
CA LYS A 51 -6.87 12.67 18.94
C LYS A 51 -6.33 13.93 19.62
N GLU A 52 -5.27 14.53 19.07
CA GLU A 52 -4.56 15.63 19.73
C GLU A 52 -5.13 17.00 19.37
N PHE A 53 -5.60 17.18 18.14
CA PHE A 53 -5.99 18.48 17.58
C PHE A 53 -7.46 18.55 17.13
N GLY A 54 -8.19 17.43 17.16
CA GLY A 54 -9.58 17.37 16.68
C GLY A 54 -9.74 17.45 15.17
N ALA A 55 -8.63 17.49 14.41
CA ALA A 55 -8.62 17.59 12.96
C ALA A 55 -7.43 16.82 12.38
N ILE A 56 -7.55 16.36 11.14
CA ILE A 56 -6.43 15.76 10.41
C ILE A 56 -5.55 16.90 9.88
N LEU A 57 -4.26 16.88 10.23
CA LEU A 57 -3.28 17.82 9.72
C LEU A 57 -2.71 17.36 8.38
N HIS A 58 -2.14 18.29 7.62
CA HIS A 58 -1.55 17.98 6.32
C HIS A 58 -0.45 16.91 6.44
N HIS A 59 -0.63 15.83 5.69
CA HIS A 59 0.39 14.83 5.42
C HIS A 59 0.07 14.15 4.08
N ASN A 60 1.12 13.69 3.40
CA ASN A 60 1.05 12.75 2.30
C ASN A 60 2.15 11.72 2.58
N THR A 61 1.79 10.46 2.64
CA THR A 61 2.70 9.35 2.95
C THR A 61 2.49 8.27 1.89
N ASP A 62 2.87 8.57 0.65
CA ASP A 62 2.70 7.70 -0.53
C ASP A 62 4.02 7.52 -1.29
N LYS A 63 5.16 7.85 -0.68
CA LYS A 63 6.49 7.57 -1.22
C LYS A 63 7.27 6.72 -0.23
N SER A 64 7.66 5.53 -0.67
CA SER A 64 8.57 4.67 0.08
C SER A 64 9.50 3.92 -0.86
N LEU A 65 10.60 3.42 -0.28
CA LEU A 65 11.52 2.54 -0.97
C LEU A 65 11.87 1.39 -0.04
N LEU A 66 11.63 0.16 -0.50
CA LEU A 66 12.14 -1.05 0.14
C LEU A 66 13.44 -1.47 -0.57
N VAL A 67 14.57 -1.26 0.10
CA VAL A 67 15.89 -1.67 -0.37
C VAL A 67 16.13 -3.12 0.03
N ALA A 68 16.52 -3.94 -0.95
CA ALA A 68 16.80 -5.35 -0.75
C ALA A 68 17.90 -5.58 0.29
N GLY A 69 17.70 -6.61 1.10
CA GLY A 69 18.71 -7.18 1.98
C GLY A 69 19.59 -8.20 1.26
N ASP A 70 20.26 -9.04 2.03
CA ASP A 70 21.01 -10.21 1.56
C ASP A 70 20.69 -11.40 2.45
N VAL A 71 20.40 -12.55 1.84
CA VAL A 71 19.97 -13.76 2.54
C VAL A 71 20.66 -15.00 1.97
N GLU A 72 21.04 -15.91 2.85
CA GLU A 72 21.46 -17.26 2.47
C GLU A 72 20.31 -18.23 2.75
N CYS A 73 19.77 -18.84 1.70
CA CYS A 73 18.69 -19.82 1.80
C CYS A 73 19.23 -21.25 1.69
N LYS A 74 18.79 -22.15 2.57
CA LYS A 74 19.11 -23.59 2.50
C LYS A 74 17.94 -24.44 2.98
N PHE A 75 17.93 -25.72 2.61
CA PHE A 75 16.94 -26.63 3.19
C PHE A 75 17.05 -26.64 4.72
N GLY A 76 15.91 -26.53 5.40
CA GLY A 76 15.85 -26.44 6.86
C GLY A 76 16.10 -25.04 7.44
N GLY A 77 16.30 -24.00 6.63
CA GLY A 77 16.37 -22.62 7.13
C GLY A 77 17.18 -21.66 6.25
N GLY A 78 17.97 -20.82 6.89
CA GLY A 78 18.73 -19.77 6.23
C GLY A 78 19.14 -18.69 7.22
N VAL A 79 19.88 -17.70 6.74
CA VAL A 79 20.32 -16.55 7.55
C VAL A 79 20.10 -15.27 6.76
N VAL A 80 19.63 -14.22 7.45
CA VAL A 80 19.62 -12.86 6.90
C VAL A 80 20.97 -12.24 7.18
N ASN A 81 21.83 -12.15 6.16
CA ASN A 81 23.17 -11.57 6.27
C ASN A 81 23.09 -10.04 6.37
N LYS A 82 22.18 -9.44 5.59
CA LYS A 82 21.92 -8.01 5.59
C LYS A 82 20.41 -7.77 5.65
N PRO A 83 19.91 -7.02 6.64
CA PRO A 83 18.49 -6.70 6.73
C PRO A 83 18.07 -5.82 5.55
N MET A 84 16.81 -5.94 5.15
CA MET A 84 16.18 -4.98 4.23
C MET A 84 16.11 -3.59 4.88
N LEU A 85 16.02 -2.54 4.07
CA LEU A 85 15.84 -1.17 4.56
C LEU A 85 14.56 -0.57 3.97
N LEU A 86 13.62 -0.20 4.83
CA LEU A 86 12.42 0.55 4.45
C LEU A 86 12.64 2.04 4.70
N ILE A 87 12.56 2.84 3.65
CA ILE A 87 12.65 4.30 3.69
C ILE A 87 11.25 4.89 3.55
N PHE A 88 10.84 5.69 4.53
CA PHE A 88 9.56 6.40 4.52
C PHE A 88 9.78 7.82 3.99
N GLY A 89 9.22 8.16 2.84
CA GLY A 89 9.37 9.46 2.21
C GLY A 89 8.14 10.35 2.33
N ASP A 90 8.26 11.52 1.71
CA ASP A 90 7.21 12.53 1.52
C ASP A 90 7.00 13.53 2.67
N ARG A 91 5.75 13.83 3.07
CA ARG A 91 5.43 15.02 3.88
C ARG A 91 4.51 14.72 5.06
N ALA A 92 4.81 15.26 6.23
CA ALA A 92 3.92 15.24 7.39
C ALA A 92 4.04 16.52 8.22
N THR A 93 3.07 16.74 9.10
CA THR A 93 3.13 17.80 10.10
C THR A 93 3.76 17.24 11.38
N PHE A 94 4.90 17.80 11.79
CA PHE A 94 5.67 17.38 12.97
C PHE A 94 5.34 18.18 14.22
N GLU A 95 4.75 19.37 14.06
CA GLU A 95 4.37 20.22 15.19
C GLU A 95 3.11 21.02 14.82
N ALA A 96 2.20 21.16 15.78
CA ALA A 96 1.08 22.08 15.69
C ALA A 96 0.72 22.60 17.08
N ASN A 97 0.37 23.89 17.18
CA ASN A 97 -0.01 24.54 18.44
C ASN A 97 1.00 24.32 19.59
N GLY A 98 2.30 24.32 19.29
CA GLY A 98 3.38 24.11 20.27
C GLY A 98 3.50 22.67 20.78
N LYS A 99 2.81 21.71 20.15
CA LYS A 99 2.89 20.27 20.46
C LYS A 99 3.56 19.52 19.32
N GLU A 100 4.54 18.71 19.68
CA GLU A 100 5.24 17.82 18.75
C GLU A 100 4.41 16.56 18.49
N ILE A 101 4.40 16.12 17.23
CA ILE A 101 3.82 14.85 16.79
C ILE A 101 4.97 13.87 16.54
N PRO A 102 4.97 12.68 17.18
CA PRO A 102 6.03 11.70 17.03
C PRO A 102 5.89 10.91 15.71
N VAL A 103 6.05 11.61 14.57
CA VAL A 103 5.87 11.04 13.22
C VAL A 103 6.79 9.83 13.00
N GLU A 104 8.03 9.90 13.47
CA GLU A 104 9.00 8.81 13.36
C GLU A 104 8.52 7.54 14.06
N ASP A 105 8.14 7.66 15.33
CA ASP A 105 7.67 6.53 16.13
C ASP A 105 6.39 5.94 15.54
N ILE A 106 5.46 6.79 15.09
CA ILE A 106 4.22 6.34 14.43
C ILE A 106 4.58 5.53 13.18
N ALA A 107 5.44 6.05 12.31
CA ALA A 107 5.81 5.38 11.07
C ALA A 107 6.50 4.03 11.31
N ILE A 108 7.50 4.00 12.19
CA ILE A 108 8.30 2.80 12.48
C ILE A 108 7.44 1.74 13.19
N ASN A 109 6.68 2.12 14.22
CA ASN A 109 5.85 1.16 14.95
C ASN A 109 4.73 0.59 14.07
N THR A 110 4.15 1.42 13.20
CA THR A 110 3.15 0.97 12.23
C THR A 110 3.71 -0.06 11.28
N ALA A 111 4.89 0.18 10.69
CA ALA A 111 5.54 -0.77 9.80
C ALA A 111 5.88 -2.09 10.52
N LYS A 112 6.41 -2.02 11.74
CA LYS A 112 6.73 -3.20 12.55
C LYS A 112 5.49 -4.03 12.86
N ASN A 113 4.38 -3.39 13.23
CA ASN A 113 3.12 -4.08 13.52
C ASN A 113 2.54 -4.72 12.26
N TRP A 114 2.52 -3.99 11.15
CA TRP A 114 2.05 -4.51 9.87
C TRP A 114 2.85 -5.74 9.44
N LEU A 115 4.18 -5.71 9.55
CA LEU A 115 5.04 -6.85 9.24
C LEU A 115 4.75 -8.06 10.13
N LYS A 116 4.60 -7.88 11.45
CA LYS A 116 4.26 -8.97 12.39
C LYS A 116 2.94 -9.65 12.05
N GLU A 117 1.96 -8.86 11.63
CA GLU A 117 0.61 -9.34 11.32
C GLU A 117 0.52 -10.03 9.96
N ASN A 118 1.32 -9.58 8.98
CA ASN A 118 1.15 -9.97 7.58
C ASN A 118 2.26 -10.88 7.04
N ILE A 119 3.48 -10.87 7.59
CA ILE A 119 4.64 -11.58 7.03
C ILE A 119 5.25 -12.53 8.08
N ARG A 120 4.93 -13.83 8.02
CA ARG A 120 5.24 -14.80 9.09
C ARG A 120 6.73 -15.02 9.35
N PHE A 121 7.59 -14.81 8.35
CA PHE A 121 9.01 -15.19 8.38
C PHE A 121 9.98 -14.00 8.40
N VAL A 122 9.46 -12.78 8.49
CA VAL A 122 10.28 -11.56 8.59
C VAL A 122 10.15 -11.01 10.00
N ASP A 123 11.22 -11.11 10.79
CA ASP A 123 11.32 -10.46 12.10
C ASP A 123 11.59 -8.96 11.87
N PRO A 124 10.65 -8.06 12.19
CA PRO A 124 10.80 -6.64 11.90
C PRO A 124 11.85 -5.93 12.76
N GLU A 125 12.35 -6.56 13.83
CA GLU A 125 13.43 -6.01 14.65
C GLU A 125 14.81 -6.46 14.15
N LYS A 126 14.91 -7.66 13.55
CA LYS A 126 16.19 -8.24 13.12
C LYS A 126 16.43 -8.16 11.62
N HIS A 127 15.38 -8.35 10.82
CA HIS A 127 15.48 -8.51 9.36
C HIS A 127 15.19 -7.20 8.61
N MET A 128 14.85 -6.13 9.34
CA MET A 128 14.48 -4.82 8.78
C MET A 128 15.26 -3.69 9.46
N LYS A 129 15.58 -2.68 8.67
CA LYS A 129 15.97 -1.34 9.11
C LYS A 129 14.95 -0.34 8.61
N TYR A 130 14.84 0.76 9.31
CA TYR A 130 13.86 1.81 9.05
C TYR A 130 14.59 3.15 8.96
N GLN A 131 14.25 3.95 7.97
CA GLN A 131 14.80 5.29 7.82
C GLN A 131 13.68 6.28 7.49
N LEU A 132 13.53 7.30 8.35
CA LEU A 132 12.61 8.38 8.09
C LEU A 132 13.24 9.41 7.14
N ALA A 133 12.61 9.60 5.98
CA ALA A 133 12.88 10.67 5.03
C ALA A 133 11.65 11.58 4.83
N ILE A 134 10.63 11.46 5.69
CA ILE A 134 9.46 12.35 5.75
C ILE A 134 9.92 13.73 6.21
N ARG A 135 9.46 14.79 5.54
CA ARG A 135 9.78 16.19 5.85
C ARG A 135 8.53 17.03 6.07
N GLN A 136 8.69 18.24 6.59
CA GLN A 136 7.56 19.15 6.76
C GLN A 136 6.91 19.51 5.42
N GLY A 137 5.58 19.57 5.37
CA GLY A 137 4.81 20.02 4.20
C GLY A 137 5.16 21.44 3.76
N SER A 138 4.99 21.75 2.47
CA SER A 138 5.17 23.12 1.97
C SER A 138 4.02 24.02 2.43
N GLN A 139 4.31 25.30 2.69
CA GLN A 139 3.34 26.26 3.21
C GLN A 139 2.05 26.32 2.38
N GLY A 140 2.18 26.39 1.04
CA GLY A 140 1.02 26.47 0.13
C GLY A 140 0.07 25.27 0.19
N LEU A 141 0.58 24.06 0.44
CA LEU A 141 -0.27 22.87 0.63
C LEU A 141 -0.87 22.83 2.03
N THR A 142 -0.12 23.24 3.05
CA THR A 142 -0.67 23.29 4.42
C THR A 142 -1.84 24.27 4.55
N ASP A 143 -1.86 25.35 3.76
CA ASP A 143 -2.93 26.36 3.81
C ASP A 143 -4.26 25.89 3.20
N ILE A 144 -4.26 24.86 2.36
CA ILE A 144 -5.51 24.22 1.89
C ILE A 144 -6.21 23.52 3.07
N PHE A 145 -5.43 22.89 3.94
CA PHE A 145 -5.92 22.11 5.08
C PHE A 145 -6.26 22.97 6.30
N LYS A 146 -5.81 24.24 6.36
CA LYS A 146 -6.17 25.19 7.43
C LYS A 146 -7.50 25.90 7.22
N ARG A 147 -8.13 25.77 6.04
CA ARG A 147 -9.39 26.47 5.74
C ARG A 147 -10.54 25.79 6.46
N GLU A 148 -11.15 26.49 7.42
CA GLU A 148 -12.38 26.07 8.10
C GLU A 148 -13.58 26.15 7.14
N THR A 149 -13.69 25.17 6.25
CA THR A 149 -14.82 25.01 5.35
C THR A 149 -15.31 23.58 5.42
N CYS A 150 -16.59 23.35 5.11
CA CYS A 150 -17.15 21.99 5.09
C CYS A 150 -16.60 21.11 3.95
N MET A 151 -15.77 21.67 3.05
CA MET A 151 -15.16 20.98 1.92
C MET A 151 -13.74 21.48 1.68
N PHE A 152 -12.75 20.60 1.81
CA PHE A 152 -11.37 20.93 1.45
C PHE A 152 -11.21 21.11 -0.06
N GLY A 153 -10.30 22.01 -0.44
CA GLY A 153 -9.84 22.10 -1.82
C GLY A 153 -9.05 20.84 -2.21
N ALA A 154 -9.05 20.50 -3.50
CA ALA A 154 -8.18 19.45 -4.01
C ALA A 154 -6.71 19.85 -3.78
N ASN A 155 -5.89 18.91 -3.30
CA ASN A 155 -4.45 19.11 -3.11
C ASN A 155 -3.67 19.08 -4.43
N ASP A 156 -4.24 18.45 -5.46
CA ASP A 156 -3.63 18.30 -6.79
C ASP A 156 -4.70 18.18 -7.90
N THR A 157 -4.28 18.33 -9.15
CA THR A 157 -5.12 18.09 -10.34
C THR A 157 -4.98 16.63 -10.76
N SER A 158 -5.81 15.76 -10.17
CA SER A 158 -5.75 14.31 -10.34
C SER A 158 -7.03 13.74 -10.95
N ALA A 159 -6.93 12.55 -11.55
CA ALA A 159 -8.07 11.79 -12.06
C ALA A 159 -8.07 10.36 -11.49
N ALA A 160 -9.25 9.87 -11.11
CA ALA A 160 -9.45 8.50 -10.66
C ALA A 160 -10.30 7.74 -11.69
N VAL A 161 -9.96 6.46 -11.91
CA VAL A 161 -10.70 5.56 -12.82
C VAL A 161 -11.16 4.35 -12.03
N GLY A 162 -12.42 3.96 -12.22
CA GLY A 162 -12.98 2.74 -11.66
C GLY A 162 -13.95 2.11 -12.66
N TYR A 163 -14.13 0.80 -12.58
CA TYR A 163 -15.07 0.05 -13.40
C TYR A 163 -15.61 -1.14 -12.62
N ALA A 164 -16.77 -1.63 -13.05
CA ALA A 164 -17.39 -2.85 -12.56
C ALA A 164 -18.33 -3.41 -13.66
N PRO A 165 -18.58 -4.73 -13.70
CA PRO A 165 -17.94 -5.77 -12.89
C PRO A 165 -16.52 -6.11 -13.37
N LEU A 166 -15.79 -6.90 -12.57
CA LEU A 166 -14.53 -7.51 -13.00
C LEU A 166 -14.79 -8.60 -14.05
N THR A 167 -13.88 -8.77 -14.99
CA THR A 167 -13.87 -9.88 -15.97
C THR A 167 -13.62 -11.22 -15.29
N ARG A 168 -13.80 -12.32 -16.03
CA ARG A 168 -13.44 -13.66 -15.53
C ARG A 168 -11.94 -13.74 -15.22
N THR A 169 -11.08 -13.21 -16.07
CA THR A 169 -9.62 -13.22 -15.88
C THR A 169 -9.23 -12.43 -14.63
N GLU A 170 -9.80 -11.23 -14.45
CA GLU A 170 -9.56 -10.38 -13.27
C GLU A 170 -10.00 -11.07 -11.98
N ASN A 171 -11.18 -11.69 -11.97
CA ASN A 171 -11.64 -12.47 -10.83
C ASN A 171 -10.73 -13.65 -10.53
N MET A 172 -10.28 -14.40 -11.54
CA MET A 172 -9.39 -15.56 -11.35
C MET A 172 -8.04 -15.14 -10.77
N VAL A 173 -7.42 -14.09 -11.30
CA VAL A 173 -6.14 -13.56 -10.79
C VAL A 173 -6.29 -13.07 -9.34
N LEU A 174 -7.34 -12.29 -9.06
CA LEU A 174 -7.62 -11.76 -7.73
C LEU A 174 -7.87 -12.87 -6.70
N THR A 175 -8.72 -13.84 -7.05
CA THR A 175 -9.09 -14.92 -6.13
C THR A 175 -7.96 -15.92 -5.91
N THR A 176 -7.12 -16.16 -6.92
CA THR A 176 -5.94 -17.05 -6.79
C THR A 176 -4.94 -16.51 -5.76
N GLU A 177 -4.55 -15.23 -5.88
CA GLU A 177 -3.65 -14.60 -4.90
C GLU A 177 -4.24 -14.64 -3.49
N ARG A 178 -5.51 -14.23 -3.35
CA ARG A 178 -6.21 -14.24 -2.06
C ARG A 178 -6.32 -15.63 -1.44
N TYR A 179 -6.58 -16.66 -2.25
CA TYR A 179 -6.67 -18.03 -1.78
C TYR A 179 -5.30 -18.51 -1.28
N MET A 180 -4.23 -18.29 -2.05
CA MET A 180 -2.88 -18.72 -1.66
C MET A 180 -2.33 -17.95 -0.44
N ASN A 181 -2.81 -16.73 -0.20
CA ASN A 181 -2.50 -15.94 1.00
C ASN A 181 -3.56 -16.05 2.13
N SER A 182 -4.58 -16.89 1.97
CA SER A 182 -5.58 -17.14 3.02
C SER A 182 -4.98 -17.87 4.22
N LYS A 183 -5.55 -17.63 5.41
CA LYS A 183 -5.12 -18.32 6.65
C LYS A 183 -5.27 -19.84 6.52
N GLU A 184 -6.34 -20.30 5.88
CA GLU A 184 -6.63 -21.71 5.64
C GLU A 184 -5.58 -22.36 4.73
N PHE A 185 -5.19 -21.70 3.63
CA PHE A 185 -4.14 -22.19 2.75
C PHE A 185 -2.79 -22.19 3.45
N LYS A 186 -2.42 -21.10 4.14
CA LYS A 186 -1.16 -21.04 4.89
C LYS A 186 -1.10 -22.06 6.03
N LYS A 187 -2.22 -22.43 6.65
CA LYS A 187 -2.27 -23.51 7.65
C LYS A 187 -2.01 -24.89 7.02
N ARG A 188 -2.53 -25.13 5.82
CA ARG A 188 -2.32 -26.38 5.08
C ARG A 188 -0.91 -26.46 4.47
N PHE A 189 -0.39 -25.33 4.01
CA PHE A 189 0.90 -25.20 3.34
C PHE A 189 1.76 -24.13 4.05
N PRO A 190 2.26 -24.40 5.27
CA PRO A 190 2.96 -23.41 6.07
C PRO A 190 4.24 -22.88 5.42
N MET A 191 4.88 -23.68 4.56
CA MET A 191 6.07 -23.31 3.79
C MET A 191 5.82 -22.27 2.69
N SER A 192 4.56 -22.04 2.28
CA SER A 192 4.25 -21.05 1.26
C SER A 192 4.42 -19.64 1.83
N GLY A 193 5.38 -18.87 1.33
CA GLY A 193 5.58 -17.46 1.70
C GLY A 193 4.47 -16.52 1.18
N GLU A 194 4.52 -15.27 1.63
CA GLU A 194 3.50 -14.25 1.33
C GLU A 194 3.74 -13.46 0.05
N ASP A 195 4.98 -13.46 -0.45
CA ASP A 195 5.33 -12.87 -1.75
C ASP A 195 4.83 -13.78 -2.88
N ILE A 196 3.62 -13.49 -3.34
CA ILE A 196 2.95 -14.20 -4.42
C ILE A 196 2.54 -13.17 -5.46
N LYS A 197 2.94 -13.40 -6.70
CA LYS A 197 2.54 -12.59 -7.85
C LYS A 197 1.82 -13.48 -8.85
N VAL A 198 0.60 -13.08 -9.21
CA VAL A 198 -0.24 -13.83 -10.16
C VAL A 198 -0.39 -13.00 -11.41
N MET A 199 -0.05 -13.60 -12.56
CA MET A 199 -0.27 -13.04 -13.88
C MET A 199 -1.22 -13.96 -14.63
N GLY A 200 -2.27 -13.39 -15.22
CA GLY A 200 -3.18 -14.09 -16.10
C GLY A 200 -3.03 -13.54 -17.51
N TYR A 201 -2.81 -14.43 -18.47
CA TYR A 201 -2.74 -14.11 -19.89
C TYR A 201 -3.83 -14.89 -20.65
N LYS A 202 -4.89 -14.19 -21.04
CA LYS A 202 -5.95 -14.76 -21.87
C LYS A 202 -5.58 -14.59 -23.35
N ASN A 203 -5.60 -15.70 -24.10
CA ASN A 203 -5.52 -15.71 -25.55
C ASN A 203 -6.74 -16.48 -26.13
N GLY A 204 -7.67 -15.74 -26.72
CA GLY A 204 -8.96 -16.23 -27.16
C GLY A 204 -9.80 -16.73 -25.97
N LYS A 205 -9.96 -18.06 -25.87
CA LYS A 205 -10.69 -18.73 -24.78
C LYS A 205 -9.77 -19.43 -23.77
N VAL A 206 -8.46 -19.40 -23.99
CA VAL A 206 -7.46 -20.05 -23.14
C VAL A 206 -6.89 -19.02 -22.18
N LEU A 207 -6.92 -19.30 -20.88
CA LEU A 207 -6.24 -18.52 -19.86
C LEU A 207 -5.00 -19.29 -19.41
N ASN A 208 -3.83 -18.66 -19.54
CA ASN A 208 -2.54 -19.15 -19.04
C ASN A 208 -2.12 -18.36 -17.81
#